data_AF-A0A0F4G9P8-F1
#
_entry.id   AF-A0A0F4G9P8-F1
#
_cell.length_a   1.000
_cell.length_b   1.000
_cell.length_c   1.000
_cell.angle_alpha   90.00
_cell.angle_beta   90.00
_cell.angle_gamma   90.00
#
_symmetry.space_group_name_H-M   'P 1'
#
loop_
_entity.id
_entity.type
_entity.pdbx_description
1 polymer ?
#
loop_
_entity_poly.entity_id
_entity_poly.type
_entity_poly.pdbx_seq_one_letter_code
_entity_poly.pdbx_strand_id
1 'polypeptide(L)'
;MATSTLPAPTAFPSPFPVPSKSTCGHINGVLTEVSSMVFSDKILITISQAGKLAHWVHVPLATATADPLSGPISNSSSENELLPMSHLTATTVLGGTRRDDEIIGQTLATTIASALLVKRPQEERLLVIGAGWVNAAETLTGRAQFEEVLGLVLEVL
;
A
#
# COMPACT_ATOMS: atom_id res chain seq x y z
N MET A 1 -37.14 30.63 36.27
CA MET A 1 -36.53 30.13 35.02
C MET A 1 -35.73 28.91 35.38
N ALA A 2 -36.16 27.71 34.96
CA ALA A 2 -35.43 26.46 35.23
C ALA A 2 -34.59 26.10 34.00
N THR A 3 -33.27 26.10 34.17
CA THR A 3 -32.30 25.66 33.16
C THR A 3 -32.33 24.13 33.04
N SER A 4 -32.87 23.64 31.93
CA SER A 4 -32.85 22.22 31.56
C SER A 4 -31.46 21.82 31.06
N THR A 5 -30.64 21.24 31.92
CA THR A 5 -29.40 20.55 31.53
C THR A 5 -29.78 19.21 30.90
N LEU A 6 -29.77 19.15 29.56
CA LEU A 6 -29.92 17.89 28.83
C LEU A 6 -28.72 16.98 29.14
N PRO A 7 -28.93 15.68 29.42
CA PRO A 7 -27.83 14.75 29.64
C PRO A 7 -26.98 14.62 28.37
N ALA A 8 -25.65 14.66 28.53
CA ALA A 8 -24.72 14.50 27.42
C ALA A 8 -24.93 13.13 26.74
N PRO A 9 -24.90 13.06 25.40
CA PRO A 9 -25.12 11.81 24.69
C PRO A 9 -24.06 10.77 25.05
N THR A 10 -24.50 9.60 25.49
CA THR A 10 -23.64 8.44 25.75
C THR A 10 -23.14 7.88 24.42
N ALA A 11 -21.88 8.17 24.06
CA ALA A 11 -21.24 7.57 22.90
C ALA A 11 -20.66 6.20 23.27
N PHE A 12 -21.06 5.15 22.56
CA PHE A 12 -20.51 3.81 22.71
C PHE A 12 -19.44 3.57 21.63
N PRO A 13 -18.28 3.01 21.97
CA PRO A 13 -17.28 2.66 20.97
C PRO A 13 -17.84 1.56 20.05
N SER A 14 -18.01 1.88 18.77
CA SER A 14 -18.26 0.89 17.72
C SER A 14 -16.93 0.29 17.29
N PRO A 15 -16.84 -1.03 17.04
CA PRO A 15 -15.68 -1.57 16.33
C PRO A 15 -15.53 -0.86 14.98
N PHE A 16 -14.30 -0.55 14.58
CA PHE A 16 -14.01 0.03 13.27
C PHE A 16 -14.58 -0.91 12.20
N PRO A 17 -15.29 -0.39 11.18
CA PRO A 17 -16.15 -1.22 10.32
C PRO A 17 -15.39 -2.20 9.43
N VAL A 18 -14.05 -2.17 9.46
CA VAL A 18 -13.16 -2.92 8.57
C VAL A 18 -11.98 -3.47 9.36
N PRO A 19 -11.51 -4.70 9.14
CA PRO A 19 -10.26 -5.17 9.72
C PRO A 19 -9.10 -4.25 9.33
N SER A 20 -8.43 -3.67 10.32
CA SER A 20 -7.30 -2.77 10.11
C SER A 20 -6.09 -3.20 10.94
N LYS A 21 -4.89 -3.03 10.36
CA LYS A 21 -3.61 -3.19 11.04
C LYS A 21 -2.77 -1.94 10.82
N SER A 22 -1.94 -1.61 11.79
CA SER A 22 -0.99 -0.49 11.67
C SER A 22 0.32 -0.85 12.35
N THR A 23 1.42 -0.40 11.78
CA THR A 23 2.78 -0.47 12.34
C THR A 23 3.48 0.86 12.10
N CYS A 24 4.58 1.08 12.81
CA CYS A 24 5.42 2.25 12.59
C CYS A 24 6.89 1.88 12.69
N GLY A 25 7.73 2.55 11.91
CA GLY A 25 9.18 2.33 11.90
C GLY A 25 9.91 3.59 11.45
N HIS A 26 11.21 3.65 11.70
CA HIS A 26 12.03 4.76 11.23
C HIS A 26 12.68 4.39 9.90
N ILE A 27 12.45 5.19 8.87
CA ILE A 27 13.07 5.05 7.55
C ILE A 27 13.93 6.29 7.32
N ASN A 28 15.24 6.10 7.18
CA ASN A 28 16.20 7.20 7.11
C ASN A 28 16.04 8.22 8.27
N GLY A 29 15.79 7.71 9.48
CA GLY A 29 15.57 8.55 10.68
C GLY A 29 14.21 9.25 10.76
N VAL A 30 13.32 9.06 9.77
CA VAL A 30 11.97 9.65 9.76
C VAL A 30 10.94 8.61 10.18
N LEU A 31 10.14 8.94 11.20
CA LEU A 31 9.03 8.09 11.63
C LEU A 31 8.02 7.93 10.47
N THR A 32 7.80 6.69 10.08
CA THR A 32 6.94 6.27 9.00
C THR A 32 5.85 5.39 9.56
N GLU A 33 4.60 5.79 9.37
CA GLU A 33 3.42 5.03 9.77
C GLU A 33 2.88 4.28 8.56
N VAL A 34 2.62 2.99 8.74
CA VAL A 34 2.00 2.14 7.72
C VAL A 34 0.71 1.57 8.29
N SER A 35 -0.38 1.71 7.54
CA SER A 35 -1.67 1.09 7.90
C SER A 35 -2.25 0.31 6.72
N SER A 36 -2.97 -0.75 7.03
CA SER A 36 -3.68 -1.61 6.07
C SER A 36 -5.13 -1.73 6.48
N MET A 37 -6.04 -1.56 5.53
CA MET A 37 -7.48 -1.77 5.69
C MET A 37 -7.96 -2.71 4.58
N VAL A 38 -8.63 -3.79 4.98
CA VAL A 38 -9.03 -4.86 4.07
C VAL A 38 -10.53 -4.84 3.84
N PHE A 39 -10.95 -4.29 2.71
CA PHE A 39 -12.34 -4.28 2.26
C PHE A 39 -12.65 -5.53 1.43
N SER A 40 -13.92 -5.79 1.16
CA SER A 40 -14.34 -6.92 0.31
C SER A 40 -13.88 -6.78 -1.14
N ASP A 41 -13.68 -5.56 -1.64
CA ASP A 41 -13.36 -5.24 -3.04
C ASP A 41 -11.92 -4.74 -3.24
N LYS A 42 -11.25 -4.30 -2.17
CA LYS A 42 -9.91 -3.72 -2.24
C LYS A 42 -9.13 -3.88 -0.94
N ILE A 43 -7.81 -3.80 -1.06
CA ILE A 43 -6.89 -3.66 0.05
C ILE A 43 -6.32 -2.25 -0.03
N LEU A 44 -6.53 -1.45 1.01
CA LEU A 44 -5.98 -0.09 1.10
C LEU A 44 -4.79 -0.10 2.05
N ILE A 45 -3.65 0.36 1.56
CA ILE A 45 -2.44 0.59 2.36
C ILE A 45 -2.13 2.08 2.35
N THR A 46 -1.82 2.63 3.52
CA THR A 46 -1.32 4.00 3.63
C THR A 46 0.07 4.00 4.21
N ILE A 47 0.99 4.75 3.62
CA ILE A 47 2.35 4.99 4.12
C ILE A 47 2.51 6.49 4.30
N SER A 48 2.70 6.94 5.54
CA SER A 48 2.70 8.36 5.87
C SER A 48 3.93 8.74 6.66
N GLN A 49 4.62 9.77 6.20
CA GLN A 49 5.62 10.50 6.96
C GLN A 49 5.14 11.93 7.18
N ALA A 50 5.28 12.42 8.42
CA ALA A 50 4.86 13.77 8.81
C ALA A 50 3.41 14.13 8.39
N GLY A 51 2.51 13.13 8.42
CA GLY A 51 1.09 13.31 8.07
C GLY A 51 0.81 13.53 6.58
N LYS A 52 1.76 13.22 5.69
CA LYS A 52 1.60 13.38 4.24
C LYS A 52 0.98 12.13 3.61
N LEU A 53 0.16 12.34 2.59
CA LEU A 53 -0.43 11.27 1.78
C LEU A 53 -0.66 11.79 0.34
N ALA A 54 0.46 12.11 -0.32
CA ALA A 54 0.49 12.95 -1.50
C ALA A 54 0.38 12.18 -2.83
N HIS A 55 0.69 10.88 -2.84
CA HIS A 55 0.71 10.05 -4.05
C HIS A 55 -0.12 8.80 -3.85
N TRP A 56 -1.04 8.54 -4.78
CA TRP A 56 -1.99 7.44 -4.72
C TRP A 56 -1.86 6.61 -5.98
N VAL A 57 -1.61 5.32 -5.79
CA VAL A 57 -1.41 4.35 -6.86
C VAL A 57 -2.32 3.16 -6.61
N HIS A 58 -2.92 2.63 -7.66
CA HIS A 58 -3.65 1.37 -7.58
C HIS A 58 -3.03 0.31 -8.48
N VAL A 59 -3.15 -0.96 -8.07
CA VAL A 59 -2.66 -2.12 -8.80
C VAL A 59 -3.77 -3.18 -8.82
N PRO A 60 -4.33 -3.53 -9.98
CA PRO A 60 -5.21 -4.69 -10.12
C PRO A 60 -4.42 -5.97 -9.88
N LEU A 61 -4.85 -6.80 -8.92
CA LEU A 61 -4.20 -8.08 -8.63
C LEU A 61 -4.81 -9.25 -9.41
N ALA A 62 -6.06 -9.11 -9.84
CA ALA A 62 -6.67 -10.06 -10.77
C ALA A 62 -5.78 -10.22 -12.00
N THR A 63 -5.44 -11.46 -12.32
CA THR A 63 -4.74 -11.77 -13.56
C THR A 63 -5.68 -11.38 -14.70
N ALA A 64 -5.33 -10.35 -15.48
CA ALA A 64 -5.98 -10.14 -16.76
C ALA A 64 -5.82 -11.45 -17.53
N THR A 65 -6.91 -12.15 -17.82
CA THR A 65 -6.91 -13.39 -18.60
C THR A 65 -6.01 -13.14 -19.81
N ALA A 66 -4.86 -13.83 -19.82
CA ALA A 66 -3.79 -13.56 -20.75
C ALA A 66 -4.35 -13.49 -22.16
N ASP A 67 -3.88 -12.50 -22.92
CA ASP A 67 -3.97 -12.56 -24.38
C ASP A 67 -3.56 -13.98 -24.81
N PRO A 68 -4.39 -14.72 -25.57
CA PRO A 68 -4.09 -16.11 -25.95
C PRO A 68 -2.77 -16.27 -26.73
N LEU A 69 -2.09 -15.18 -27.12
CA LEU A 69 -0.73 -15.19 -27.67
C LEU A 69 0.41 -15.18 -26.63
N SER A 70 0.13 -14.84 -25.36
CA SER A 70 1.13 -14.86 -24.28
C SER A 70 1.18 -16.27 -23.67
N GLY A 71 2.19 -17.05 -24.07
CA GLY A 71 2.43 -18.38 -23.50
C GLY A 71 2.59 -18.36 -21.96
N PRO A 72 2.39 -19.51 -21.29
CA PRO A 72 2.39 -19.57 -19.83
C PRO A 72 3.81 -19.32 -19.32
N ILE A 73 4.07 -18.12 -18.79
CA ILE A 73 5.33 -17.82 -18.09
C ILE A 73 5.21 -18.34 -16.65
N SER A 74 5.16 -19.67 -16.49
CA SER A 74 5.30 -20.33 -15.20
C SER A 74 6.77 -20.27 -14.78
N ASN A 75 7.23 -19.12 -14.28
CA ASN A 75 8.57 -18.99 -13.71
C ASN A 75 8.51 -19.24 -12.19
N SER A 76 8.26 -20.48 -11.79
CA SER A 76 8.30 -20.94 -10.39
C SER A 76 9.73 -21.25 -9.92
N SER A 77 10.66 -20.33 -10.16
CA SER A 77 12.00 -20.39 -9.56
C SER A 77 12.03 -19.46 -8.36
N SER A 78 12.19 -20.03 -7.17
CA SER A 78 12.20 -19.39 -5.84
C SER A 78 13.23 -18.25 -5.66
N GLU A 79 13.97 -17.89 -6.71
CA GLU A 79 15.00 -16.85 -6.74
C GLU A 79 14.45 -15.50 -7.27
N ASN A 80 13.20 -15.49 -7.75
CA ASN A 80 12.53 -14.34 -8.36
C ASN A 80 11.43 -13.69 -7.50
N GLU A 81 11.28 -14.11 -6.23
CA GLU A 81 10.16 -13.71 -5.36
C GLU A 81 10.11 -12.21 -5.01
N LEU A 82 11.20 -11.47 -5.23
CA LEU A 82 11.28 -10.02 -4.99
C LEU A 82 11.17 -9.17 -6.25
N LEU A 83 11.06 -9.77 -7.43
CA LEU A 83 10.92 -9.02 -8.68
C LEU A 83 9.45 -8.71 -8.95
N PRO A 84 9.13 -7.49 -9.42
CA PRO A 84 7.78 -7.14 -9.84
C PRO A 84 7.23 -8.13 -10.87
N MET A 85 6.05 -8.69 -10.61
CA MET A 85 5.37 -9.56 -11.58
C MET A 85 4.97 -8.72 -12.79
N SER A 86 5.33 -9.18 -13.99
CA SER A 86 5.20 -8.41 -15.24
C SER A 86 3.76 -8.12 -15.69
N HIS A 87 2.78 -8.85 -15.15
CA HIS A 87 1.37 -8.64 -15.46
C HIS A 87 0.71 -7.56 -14.58
N LEU A 88 1.38 -7.11 -13.52
CA LEU A 88 0.87 -6.08 -12.63
C LEU A 88 1.10 -4.70 -13.22
N THR A 89 0.02 -3.91 -13.29
CA THR A 89 0.08 -2.54 -13.79
C THR A 89 -0.28 -1.57 -12.68
N ALA A 90 0.72 -0.81 -12.22
CA ALA A 90 0.51 0.29 -11.29
C ALA A 90 0.02 1.53 -12.05
N THR A 91 -1.09 2.11 -11.60
CA THR A 91 -1.67 3.32 -12.19
C THR A 91 -1.84 4.38 -11.12
N THR A 92 -1.35 5.58 -11.37
CA THR A 92 -1.52 6.71 -10.45
C THR A 92 -2.92 7.30 -10.55
N VAL A 93 -3.58 7.43 -9.41
CA VAL A 93 -4.91 8.03 -9.26
C VAL A 93 -4.82 9.52 -8.93
N LEU A 94 -3.88 9.88 -8.05
CA LEU A 94 -3.72 11.24 -7.54
C LEU A 94 -2.28 11.48 -7.14
N GLY A 95 -1.76 12.67 -7.39
CA GLY A 95 -0.38 13.03 -7.05
C GLY A 95 0.60 12.66 -8.14
N GLY A 96 1.82 12.25 -7.76
CA GLY A 96 2.85 11.88 -8.75
C GLY A 96 3.31 13.06 -9.62
N THR A 97 3.15 14.29 -9.14
CA THR A 97 3.39 15.50 -9.95
C THR A 97 4.85 15.66 -10.39
N ARG A 98 5.77 14.98 -9.72
CA ARG A 98 7.19 14.92 -10.06
C ARG A 98 7.49 13.54 -10.63
N ARG A 99 8.26 13.50 -11.72
CA ARG A 99 8.62 12.24 -12.40
C ARG A 99 9.28 11.25 -11.46
N ASP A 100 10.17 11.70 -10.58
CA ASP A 100 10.88 10.83 -9.64
C ASP A 100 9.91 10.19 -8.64
N ASP A 101 9.00 10.99 -8.07
CA ASP A 101 7.98 10.51 -7.14
C ASP A 101 7.04 9.50 -7.81
N GLU A 102 6.68 9.75 -9.08
CA GLU A 102 5.82 8.88 -9.87
C GLU A 102 6.49 7.51 -10.11
N ILE A 103 7.75 7.51 -10.56
CA ILE A 103 8.51 6.27 -10.80
C ILE A 103 8.65 5.47 -9.50
N ILE A 104 9.02 6.14 -8.40
CA ILE A 104 9.21 5.52 -7.10
C ILE A 104 7.89 4.92 -6.61
N GLY A 105 6.79 5.67 -6.67
CA GLY A 105 5.49 5.21 -6.19
C GLY A 105 4.93 4.05 -7.01
N GLN A 106 5.03 4.08 -8.34
CA GLN A 106 4.61 2.95 -9.17
C GLN A 106 5.49 1.71 -8.93
N THR A 107 6.80 1.89 -8.79
CA THR A 107 7.73 0.78 -8.50
C THR A 107 7.40 0.14 -7.16
N LEU A 108 7.27 0.96 -6.10
CA LEU A 108 6.90 0.50 -4.76
C LEU A 108 5.56 -0.24 -4.77
N ALA A 109 4.55 0.32 -5.44
CA ALA A 109 3.23 -0.29 -5.53
C ALA A 109 3.27 -1.66 -6.23
N THR A 110 4.00 -1.77 -7.34
CA THR A 110 4.12 -3.03 -8.09
C THR A 110 4.89 -4.08 -7.27
N THR A 111 5.93 -3.68 -6.53
CA THR A 111 6.67 -4.60 -5.66
C THR A 111 5.81 -5.07 -4.48
N ILE A 112 5.06 -4.18 -3.83
CA ILE A 112 4.12 -4.56 -2.75
C ILE A 112 3.05 -5.51 -3.29
N ALA A 113 2.47 -5.22 -4.46
CA ALA A 113 1.48 -6.08 -5.10
C ALA A 113 2.06 -7.48 -5.41
N SER A 114 3.30 -7.55 -5.89
CA SER A 114 3.98 -8.81 -6.16
C SER A 114 4.20 -9.60 -4.87
N ALA A 115 4.71 -8.96 -3.83
CA ALA A 115 4.92 -9.61 -2.53
C ALA A 115 3.60 -10.06 -1.87
N LEU A 116 2.53 -9.29 -2.07
CA LEU A 116 1.18 -9.67 -1.65
C LEU A 116 0.68 -10.93 -2.38
N LEU A 117 0.87 -11.03 -3.69
CA LEU A 117 0.52 -12.22 -4.47
C LEU A 117 1.37 -13.44 -4.11
N VAL A 118 2.65 -13.25 -3.79
CA VAL A 118 3.50 -14.34 -3.25
C VAL A 118 2.93 -14.85 -1.92
N LYS A 119 2.53 -13.95 -1.02
CA LYS A 119 1.93 -14.30 0.28
C LYS A 119 0.50 -14.85 0.17
N ARG A 120 -0.27 -14.37 -0.82
CA ARG A 120 -1.69 -14.70 -1.05
C ARG A 120 -1.97 -14.88 -2.55
N PRO A 121 -1.66 -16.06 -3.12
CA PRO A 121 -1.78 -16.30 -4.56
C PRO A 121 -3.21 -16.25 -5.12
N GLN A 122 -4.23 -16.31 -4.25
CA GLN A 122 -5.65 -16.25 -4.62
C GLN A 122 -6.22 -14.83 -4.54
N GLU A 123 -5.38 -13.83 -4.28
CA GLU A 123 -5.83 -12.45 -4.16
C GLU A 123 -6.11 -11.84 -5.55
N GLU A 124 -7.35 -11.39 -5.76
CA GLU A 124 -7.78 -10.80 -7.04
C GLU A 124 -8.28 -9.35 -6.87
N ARG A 125 -8.38 -8.86 -5.63
CA ARG A 125 -8.91 -7.52 -5.34
C ARG A 125 -7.98 -6.41 -5.84
N LEU A 126 -8.49 -5.18 -5.83
CA LEU A 126 -7.66 -4.02 -6.14
C LEU A 126 -6.75 -3.68 -4.94
N LEU A 127 -5.44 -3.56 -5.16
CA LEU A 127 -4.56 -2.92 -4.19
C LEU A 127 -4.57 -1.42 -4.42
N VAL A 128 -4.77 -0.64 -3.36
CA VAL A 128 -4.67 0.82 -3.38
C VAL A 128 -3.63 1.23 -2.36
N ILE A 129 -2.66 2.03 -2.77
CA ILE A 129 -1.59 2.55 -1.92
C ILE A 129 -1.65 4.07 -1.94
N GLY A 130 -1.84 4.67 -0.77
CA GLY A 130 -1.55 6.07 -0.54
C GLY A 130 -0.19 6.20 0.12
N ALA A 131 0.71 7.01 -0.44
CA ALA A 131 2.04 7.25 0.08
C ALA A 131 2.31 8.75 0.22
N GLY A 132 2.97 9.15 1.31
CA GLY A 132 3.44 10.51 1.50
C GLY A 132 4.77 10.53 2.22
N TRP A 133 5.75 11.13 1.56
CA TRP A 133 7.14 11.19 1.99
C TRP A 133 7.49 12.62 2.37
N VAL A 134 8.38 12.80 3.35
CA VAL A 134 8.96 14.13 3.61
C VAL A 134 9.85 14.55 2.43
N ASN A 135 10.66 13.62 1.92
CA ASN A 135 11.49 13.79 0.72
C ASN A 135 11.60 12.45 -0.03
N ALA A 136 10.73 12.19 -1.00
CA ALA A 136 10.68 10.89 -1.70
C ALA A 136 12.03 10.51 -2.36
N ALA A 137 12.71 11.47 -2.98
CA ALA A 137 13.99 11.26 -3.65
C ALA A 137 15.14 10.92 -2.68
N GLU A 138 15.02 11.27 -1.40
CA GLU A 138 16.03 10.92 -0.39
C GLU A 138 15.61 9.66 0.39
N THR A 139 14.31 9.51 0.65
CA THR A 139 13.78 8.40 1.43
C THR A 139 13.81 7.07 0.67
N LEU A 140 13.67 7.06 -0.66
CA LEU A 140 13.43 5.82 -1.42
C LEU A 140 14.42 5.56 -2.57
N THR A 141 15.48 6.35 -2.70
CA THR A 141 16.51 6.10 -3.74
C THR A 141 17.49 5.00 -3.38
N GLY A 142 17.67 4.70 -2.10
CA GLY A 142 18.54 3.62 -1.66
C GLY A 142 17.77 2.30 -1.50
N ARG A 143 18.42 1.20 -1.91
CA ARG A 143 17.88 -0.15 -1.81
C ARG A 143 17.49 -0.52 -0.37
N ALA A 144 18.32 -0.15 0.60
CA ALA A 144 18.08 -0.47 2.01
C ALA A 144 16.78 0.16 2.51
N GLN A 145 16.56 1.45 2.23
CA GLN A 145 15.36 2.15 2.66
C GLN A 145 14.11 1.62 1.97
N PHE A 146 14.23 1.25 0.68
CA PHE A 146 13.15 0.61 -0.05
C PHE A 146 12.77 -0.74 0.58
N GLU A 147 13.77 -1.58 0.92
CA GLU A 147 13.55 -2.87 1.59
C GLU A 147 12.97 -2.70 3.00
N GLU A 148 13.40 -1.68 3.76
CA GLU A 148 12.84 -1.36 5.07
C GLU A 148 11.35 -0.97 4.98
N VAL A 149 11.00 -0.12 4.02
CA VAL A 149 9.59 0.26 3.77
C VAL A 149 8.76 -0.96 3.38
N LEU A 150 9.29 -1.79 2.47
CA LEU A 150 8.60 -3.03 2.07
C LEU A 150 8.41 -3.97 3.28
N GLY A 151 9.41 -4.09 4.14
CA GLY A 151 9.33 -4.85 5.39
C GLY A 151 8.19 -4.37 6.28
N LEU A 152 8.09 -3.06 6.55
CA LEU A 152 7.00 -2.47 7.33
C LEU A 152 5.62 -2.72 6.71
N VAL A 153 5.52 -2.66 5.38
CA VAL A 153 4.27 -2.97 4.67
C VAL A 153 3.89 -4.44 4.84
N LEU A 154 4.86 -5.36 4.76
CA LEU A 154 4.60 -6.80 4.89
C LEU A 154 4.11 -7.21 6.30
N GLU A 155 4.44 -6.44 7.33
CA GLU A 155 3.93 -6.64 8.70
C GLU A 155 2.43 -6.37 8.83
N VAL A 156 1.90 -5.40 8.06
CA VAL A 156 0.48 -5.05 8.08
C VAL A 156 -0.35 -5.78 7.03
N LEU A 157 0.30 -6.52 6.13
CA LEU A 157 -0.34 -7.35 5.12
C LEU A 157 -0.88 -8.66 5.67
#